data_AF-A0A4D6BLG2-F1
#
_entry.id   AF-A0A4D6BLG2-F1
#
_cell.length_a   1.000
_cell.length_b   1.000
_cell.length_c   1.000
_cell.angle_alpha   90.00
_cell.angle_beta   90.00
_cell.angle_gamma   90.00
#
_symmetry.space_group_name_H-M   'P 1'
#
loop_
_entity.id
_entity.type
_entity.pdbx_description
1 polymer ?
#
loop_
_entity_poly.entity_id
_entity_poly.type
_entity_poly.pdbx_seq_one_letter_code
_entity_poly.pdbx_strand_id
1 'polypeptide(L)'
;MGLFNLIYVTLLSEPPLKNSSSDEVSFSYIPASSMKCLERSVKVVSTQTDLKISSRPLFLATESVYRFGKLHAKKNNLFHALIDKYWEQKIFISVSTPLSKKYVTRLAKKETALTKNMRKQLLIQLSKALLGRRINIYSTNYNIPDVQQLRSSVIYTWKKSFNIEAPKHWNRLWKNQRTTDFPNLLQLSLLNKLQNNYLPLFTVANGLRQIIVAEPAEELILDNNCASSLYQWYYDRFIWEKDNSIIHEGWFFINHQDAEEYKEYIRIKYPRSANLNKLKILCTGIDFYYQLNRISPPRTQFRLFPDLVEVGKLIKNSKHRKDLTFDPRQKYGKDFFQGQPIYFIEPVICKKIHSNNQAVINYYYQMPLDSSTQKYPAVFLNKDVAIVAWKKFRTMMPDYKLPKYPKLRVYNLEDFIKDHESDELTNQQKFLLVPGEESYKRINDIHQEEQHSYGLYKIARFSSALILRAKLWSKKIVWSLTSRQPPN
;
A
#
# COMPACT_ATOMS: atom_id res chain seq x y z
N MET A 1 -29.87 -3.60 -13.57
CA MET A 1 -29.15 -3.96 -14.81
C MET A 1 -27.76 -3.32 -14.79
N GLY A 2 -26.79 -4.00 -14.18
CA GLY A 2 -25.39 -3.54 -14.09
C GLY A 2 -24.49 -4.66 -14.61
N LEU A 3 -23.91 -4.47 -15.79
CA LEU A 3 -23.21 -5.51 -16.56
C LEU A 3 -21.69 -5.29 -16.63
N PHE A 4 -21.09 -4.53 -15.70
CA PHE A 4 -19.64 -4.33 -15.68
C PHE A 4 -19.10 -4.45 -14.25
N ASN A 5 -19.05 -5.67 -13.73
CA ASN A 5 -18.04 -6.05 -12.75
C ASN A 5 -16.86 -6.63 -13.54
N LEU A 6 -15.86 -5.79 -13.79
CA LEU A 6 -14.58 -6.22 -14.34
C LEU A 6 -13.87 -7.04 -13.26
N ILE A 7 -14.04 -8.36 -13.34
CA ILE A 7 -13.26 -9.31 -12.55
C ILE A 7 -11.86 -9.32 -13.16
N TYR A 8 -10.90 -8.72 -12.48
CA TYR A 8 -9.49 -9.01 -12.75
C TYR A 8 -9.19 -10.42 -12.23
N VAL A 9 -9.07 -11.36 -13.17
CA VAL A 9 -8.48 -12.68 -12.91
C VAL A 9 -7.03 -12.61 -13.36
N THR A 10 -6.10 -12.39 -12.43
CA THR A 10 -4.74 -12.89 -12.62
C THR A 10 -4.80 -14.39 -12.35
N LEU A 11 -4.72 -15.19 -13.42
CA LEU A 11 -4.48 -16.62 -13.32
C LEU A 11 -3.09 -16.79 -12.68
N LEU A 12 -3.08 -17.28 -11.43
CA LEU A 12 -1.88 -17.76 -10.77
C LEU A 12 -1.48 -19.09 -11.42
N SER A 13 -0.64 -19.03 -12.46
CA SER A 13 0.19 -20.17 -12.84
C SER A 13 1.48 -20.11 -12.03
N GLU A 14 1.72 -21.11 -11.19
CA GLU A 14 3.05 -21.40 -10.63
C GLU A 14 4.06 -21.51 -11.79
N PRO A 15 5.30 -20.97 -11.66
CA PRO A 15 6.35 -21.30 -12.61
C PRO A 15 6.66 -22.80 -12.51
N PRO A 16 6.87 -23.51 -13.64
CA PRO A 16 7.29 -24.89 -13.58
C PRO A 16 8.68 -24.98 -12.93
N LEU A 17 8.84 -25.93 -12.01
CA LEU A 17 10.14 -26.45 -11.58
C LEU A 17 10.93 -26.84 -12.83
N LYS A 18 11.94 -26.04 -13.20
CA LYS A 18 12.91 -26.44 -14.23
C LYS A 18 14.02 -27.23 -13.57
N ASN A 19 14.01 -28.53 -13.86
CA ASN A 19 15.16 -29.40 -13.67
C ASN A 19 16.36 -28.86 -14.44
N SER A 20 17.52 -29.00 -13.80
CA SER A 20 18.84 -28.70 -14.31
C SER A 20 19.17 -29.54 -15.55
N SER A 21 19.43 -28.86 -16.66
CA SER A 21 20.42 -29.29 -17.63
C SER A 21 20.98 -28.05 -18.32
N SER A 22 22.31 -27.99 -18.32
CA SER A 22 23.17 -27.11 -19.12
C SER A 22 22.65 -26.92 -20.54
N ASP A 23 22.75 -25.70 -21.07
CA ASP A 23 23.39 -25.45 -22.36
C ASP A 23 23.65 -23.95 -22.55
N GLU A 24 24.83 -23.67 -23.08
CA GLU A 24 25.40 -22.36 -23.37
C GLU A 24 24.60 -21.63 -24.44
N VAL A 25 24.37 -20.33 -24.25
CA VAL A 25 24.03 -19.42 -25.37
C VAL A 25 24.82 -18.14 -25.21
N SER A 26 25.87 -18.02 -26.03
CA SER A 26 26.64 -16.81 -26.28
C SER A 26 25.82 -15.81 -27.09
N PHE A 27 25.75 -14.55 -26.66
CA PHE A 27 25.40 -13.43 -27.52
C PHE A 27 26.49 -12.37 -27.46
N SER A 28 27.18 -12.21 -28.60
CA SER A 28 28.05 -11.09 -28.92
C SER A 28 27.22 -9.89 -29.32
N TYR A 29 27.51 -8.72 -28.77
CA TYR A 29 27.08 -7.44 -29.33
C TYR A 29 28.23 -6.45 -29.36
N ILE A 30 28.40 -5.88 -30.56
CA ILE A 30 29.43 -4.95 -31.02
C ILE A 30 29.17 -3.55 -30.41
N PRO A 31 30.21 -2.77 -30.09
CA PRO A 31 30.09 -1.53 -29.32
C PRO A 31 29.57 -0.36 -30.18
N ALA A 32 28.57 0.36 -29.66
CA ALA A 32 28.22 1.68 -30.14
C ALA A 32 29.19 2.70 -29.52
N SER A 33 30.22 3.03 -30.28
CA SER A 33 31.05 4.20 -30.07
C SER A 33 30.29 5.48 -30.45
N SER A 34 30.72 6.60 -29.87
CA SER A 34 30.48 7.97 -30.33
C SER A 34 29.09 8.58 -30.08
N MET A 35 28.91 9.20 -28.90
CA MET A 35 28.39 10.57 -28.86
C MET A 35 29.06 11.37 -27.73
N LYS A 36 29.69 12.47 -28.13
CA LYS A 36 30.49 13.38 -27.29
C LYS A 36 29.58 14.12 -26.30
N CYS A 37 29.92 14.01 -25.02
CA CYS A 37 29.48 14.92 -23.97
C CYS A 37 29.96 16.34 -24.27
N LEU A 38 29.05 17.30 -24.22
CA LEU A 38 29.39 18.70 -24.01
C LEU A 38 28.96 19.05 -22.58
N GLU A 39 29.98 19.23 -21.74
CA GLU A 39 29.87 19.77 -20.40
C GLU A 39 29.28 21.18 -20.43
N ARG A 40 28.31 21.44 -19.57
CA ARG A 40 28.14 22.79 -19.01
C ARG A 40 27.82 22.69 -17.53
N SER A 41 28.82 23.08 -16.78
CA SER A 41 28.83 23.35 -15.35
C SER A 41 27.82 24.43 -14.98
N VAL A 42 26.96 24.16 -14.00
CA VAL A 42 26.45 25.22 -13.12
C VAL A 42 26.45 24.71 -11.69
N LYS A 43 27.13 25.49 -10.85
CA LYS A 43 27.42 25.26 -9.44
C LYS A 43 26.15 25.18 -8.60
N VAL A 44 26.20 24.24 -7.67
CA VAL A 44 25.41 24.13 -6.44
C VAL A 44 25.46 25.44 -5.65
N VAL A 45 24.30 25.96 -5.26
CA VAL A 45 24.12 26.66 -3.99
C VAL A 45 22.85 26.14 -3.34
N SER A 46 23.06 25.44 -2.24
CA SER A 46 22.06 24.99 -1.28
C SER A 46 21.39 26.18 -0.60
N THR A 47 20.07 26.18 -0.56
CA THR A 47 19.35 26.64 0.64
C THR A 47 18.12 25.77 0.85
N GLN A 48 18.19 24.97 1.90
CA GLN A 48 17.05 24.31 2.52
C GLN A 48 16.05 25.38 2.94
N THR A 49 14.85 25.37 2.34
CA THR A 49 13.63 25.67 3.09
C THR A 49 12.57 24.67 2.65
N ASP A 50 12.48 23.59 3.43
CA ASP A 50 11.35 22.66 3.44
C ASP A 50 10.08 23.41 3.85
N LEU A 51 9.46 24.12 2.91
CA LEU A 51 8.03 24.41 3.01
C LEU A 51 7.28 23.17 2.55
N LYS A 52 7.12 22.23 3.49
CA LYS A 52 6.04 21.25 3.48
C LYS A 52 4.72 22.00 3.31
N ILE A 53 4.31 22.22 2.07
CA ILE A 53 2.91 22.46 1.74
C ILE A 53 2.23 21.10 1.91
N SER A 54 1.96 20.80 3.18
CA SER A 54 0.94 19.84 3.58
C SER A 54 -0.29 20.20 2.75
N SER A 55 -0.65 19.33 1.82
CA SER A 55 -1.97 19.29 1.22
C SER A 55 -2.95 18.95 2.34
N ARG A 56 -3.22 19.92 3.22
CA ARG A 56 -4.35 19.85 4.13
C ARG A 56 -5.57 19.71 3.23
N PRO A 57 -6.38 18.65 3.33
CA PRO A 57 -7.72 18.74 2.80
C PRO A 57 -8.34 19.94 3.52
N LEU A 58 -8.61 21.01 2.78
CA LEU A 58 -9.21 22.21 3.32
C LEU A 58 -10.61 21.78 3.80
N PHE A 59 -10.74 21.43 5.09
CA PHE A 59 -12.02 21.33 5.76
C PHE A 59 -12.59 22.74 5.82
N LEU A 60 -13.27 23.14 4.75
CA LEU A 60 -13.93 24.44 4.65
C LEU A 60 -15.39 24.22 4.26
N ALA A 61 -16.14 23.66 5.20
CA ALA A 61 -17.58 23.50 5.09
C ALA A 61 -18.22 23.58 6.49
N THR A 62 -18.02 24.69 7.19
CA THR A 62 -18.87 25.03 8.34
C THR A 62 -19.44 26.44 8.23
N GLU A 63 -18.76 27.38 7.56
CA GLU A 63 -19.25 28.78 7.46
C GLU A 63 -19.24 29.40 6.04
N SER A 64 -18.88 28.66 4.99
CA SER A 64 -18.85 29.17 3.63
C SER A 64 -20.27 29.32 3.07
N VAL A 65 -20.67 30.56 2.82
CA VAL A 65 -21.93 30.92 2.19
C VAL A 65 -21.84 30.61 0.70
N TYR A 66 -22.56 29.59 0.25
CA TYR A 66 -22.67 29.29 -1.18
C TYR A 66 -23.55 30.31 -1.89
N ARG A 67 -22.95 31.09 -2.79
CA ARG A 67 -23.66 32.05 -3.64
C ARG A 67 -24.13 31.36 -4.92
N PHE A 68 -25.36 30.87 -4.95
CA PHE A 68 -26.04 30.47 -6.20
C PHE A 68 -26.99 31.57 -6.63
N GLY A 69 -26.41 32.70 -7.05
CA GLY A 69 -27.19 33.71 -7.74
C GLY A 69 -27.40 33.25 -9.18
N LYS A 70 -28.61 32.82 -9.55
CA LYS A 70 -29.04 33.01 -10.93
C LYS A 70 -29.07 34.52 -11.14
N LEU A 71 -28.01 35.07 -11.72
CA LEU A 71 -28.09 36.38 -12.35
C LEU A 71 -29.11 36.21 -13.47
N HIS A 72 -30.38 36.52 -13.18
CA HIS A 72 -31.41 36.80 -14.18
C HIS A 72 -31.06 38.15 -14.85
N ALA A 73 -29.86 38.26 -15.39
CA ALA A 73 -29.60 39.19 -16.47
C ALA A 73 -30.11 38.47 -17.72
N LYS A 74 -31.09 39.06 -18.43
CA LYS A 74 -31.47 38.65 -19.78
C LYS A 74 -30.19 38.60 -20.64
N LYS A 75 -29.56 37.43 -20.75
CA LYS A 75 -28.52 37.14 -21.73
C LYS A 75 -29.18 36.30 -22.82
N ASN A 76 -29.31 36.86 -24.01
CA ASN A 76 -29.99 36.28 -25.16
C ASN A 76 -29.29 35.05 -25.78
N ASN A 77 -28.22 34.53 -25.18
CA ASN A 77 -27.53 33.35 -25.70
C ASN A 77 -27.97 32.10 -24.92
N LEU A 78 -29.03 31.46 -25.41
CA LEU A 78 -29.50 30.15 -24.94
C LEU A 78 -28.35 29.14 -24.86
N PHE A 79 -27.40 29.20 -25.81
CA PHE A 79 -26.23 28.33 -25.81
C PHE A 79 -25.31 28.55 -24.60
N HIS A 80 -25.02 29.80 -24.24
CA HIS A 80 -24.27 30.10 -23.01
C HIS A 80 -25.06 29.68 -21.76
N ALA A 81 -26.37 29.89 -21.74
CA ALA A 81 -27.20 29.43 -20.62
C ALA A 81 -27.21 27.89 -20.49
N LEU A 82 -27.14 27.16 -21.60
CA LEU A 82 -27.02 25.70 -21.62
C LEU A 82 -25.63 25.23 -21.18
N ILE A 83 -24.56 25.91 -21.64
CA ILE A 83 -23.18 25.66 -21.18
C ILE A 83 -23.07 25.91 -19.68
N ASP A 84 -23.54 27.05 -19.17
CA ASP A 84 -23.46 27.38 -17.74
C ASP A 84 -24.36 26.46 -16.88
N LYS A 85 -25.45 25.94 -17.46
CA LYS A 85 -26.36 25.03 -16.74
C LYS A 85 -25.82 23.62 -16.67
N TYR A 86 -25.29 23.09 -17.78
CA TYR A 86 -24.96 21.67 -17.94
C TYR A 86 -23.46 21.37 -18.02
N TRP A 87 -22.61 22.34 -18.39
CA TRP A 87 -21.19 22.11 -18.69
C TRP A 87 -20.25 22.73 -17.66
N GLU A 88 -20.43 23.98 -17.24
CA GLU A 88 -19.51 24.67 -16.33
C GLU A 88 -20.26 25.49 -15.28
N GLN A 89 -19.87 25.36 -14.01
CA GLN A 89 -20.34 26.19 -12.92
C GLN A 89 -19.17 26.75 -12.14
N LYS A 90 -19.07 28.08 -12.08
CA LYS A 90 -18.10 28.77 -11.21
C LYS A 90 -18.70 28.92 -9.81
N ILE A 91 -17.97 28.45 -8.81
CA ILE A 91 -18.35 28.52 -7.40
C ILE A 91 -17.37 29.46 -6.72
N PHE A 92 -17.91 30.50 -6.09
CA PHE A 92 -17.13 31.47 -5.35
C PHE A 92 -17.25 31.13 -3.87
N ILE A 93 -16.13 30.85 -3.22
CA ILE A 93 -16.05 30.68 -1.77
C ILE A 93 -15.37 31.93 -1.21
N SER A 94 -16.08 32.70 -0.41
CA SER A 94 -15.55 33.90 0.22
C SER A 94 -15.79 33.85 1.73
N VAL A 95 -15.00 34.62 2.47
CA VAL A 95 -15.17 34.80 3.91
C VAL A 95 -16.53 35.42 4.20
N SER A 96 -17.21 34.93 5.24
CA SER A 96 -18.53 35.40 5.65
C SER A 96 -18.40 36.78 6.32
N THR A 97 -18.98 37.82 5.73
CA THR A 97 -19.03 39.17 6.30
C THR A 97 -20.41 39.44 6.90
N PRO A 98 -20.55 40.37 7.86
CA PRO A 98 -21.87 40.73 8.40
C PRO A 98 -22.89 41.12 7.30
N LEU A 99 -22.41 41.78 6.24
CA LEU A 99 -23.21 42.12 5.06
C LEU A 99 -23.63 40.87 4.27
N SER A 100 -22.73 39.90 4.06
CA SER A 100 -23.09 38.66 3.38
C SER A 100 -24.06 37.83 4.22
N LYS A 101 -23.90 37.76 5.55
CA LYS A 101 -24.86 37.11 6.47
C LYS A 101 -26.25 37.77 6.39
N LYS A 102 -26.32 39.10 6.39
CA LYS A 102 -27.59 39.85 6.23
C LYS A 102 -28.26 39.60 4.87
N TYR A 103 -27.46 39.48 3.81
CA TYR A 103 -27.97 39.17 2.48
C TYR A 103 -28.47 37.72 2.38
N VAL A 104 -27.75 36.76 2.94
CA VAL A 104 -28.13 35.33 2.97
C VAL A 104 -29.41 35.11 3.76
N THR A 105 -29.54 35.76 4.90
CA THR A 105 -30.77 35.67 5.70
C THR A 105 -31.96 36.28 4.95
N ARG A 106 -31.77 37.36 4.20
CA ARG A 106 -32.80 37.91 3.30
C ARG A 106 -33.15 36.96 2.14
N LEU A 107 -32.16 36.30 1.55
CA LEU A 107 -32.37 35.29 0.51
C LEU A 107 -33.14 34.09 1.07
N ALA A 108 -32.70 33.54 2.21
CA ALA A 108 -33.35 32.41 2.87
C ALA A 108 -34.81 32.70 3.23
N LYS A 109 -35.14 33.94 3.61
CA LYS A 109 -36.53 34.37 3.84
C LYS A 109 -37.38 34.42 2.57
N LYS A 110 -36.77 34.58 1.39
CA LYS A 110 -37.45 34.62 0.08
C LYS A 110 -37.43 33.26 -0.64
N GLU A 111 -36.71 32.27 -0.11
CA GLU A 111 -36.60 30.95 -0.72
C GLU A 111 -37.88 30.13 -0.51
N THR A 112 -38.39 29.55 -1.59
CA THR A 112 -39.48 28.56 -1.54
C THR A 112 -38.93 27.17 -1.18
N ALA A 113 -39.81 26.25 -0.77
CA ALA A 113 -39.43 24.87 -0.47
C ALA A 113 -38.70 24.18 -1.64
N LEU A 114 -39.11 24.48 -2.88
CA LEU A 114 -38.46 24.00 -4.11
C LEU A 114 -37.02 24.49 -4.22
N THR A 115 -36.74 25.76 -3.96
CA THR A 115 -35.38 26.31 -4.02
C THR A 115 -34.47 25.73 -2.93
N LYS A 116 -35.02 25.46 -1.74
CA LYS A 116 -34.28 24.80 -0.65
C LYS A 116 -33.85 23.38 -1.03
N ASN A 117 -34.74 22.61 -1.66
CA ASN A 117 -34.42 21.27 -2.15
C ASN A 117 -33.38 21.29 -3.27
N MET A 118 -33.48 22.21 -4.24
CA MET A 118 -32.47 22.37 -5.29
C MET A 118 -31.09 22.73 -4.72
N ARG A 119 -31.05 23.63 -3.72
CA ARG A 119 -29.79 23.98 -3.03
C ARG A 119 -29.18 22.77 -2.32
N LYS A 120 -29.99 21.99 -1.60
CA LYS A 120 -29.53 20.76 -0.94
C LYS A 120 -28.96 19.76 -1.95
N GLN A 121 -29.67 19.53 -3.06
CA GLN A 121 -29.19 18.66 -4.14
C GLN A 121 -27.88 19.14 -4.74
N LEU A 122 -27.75 20.45 -4.98
CA LEU A 122 -26.53 21.04 -5.50
C LEU A 122 -25.38 20.84 -4.51
N LEU A 123 -25.57 21.11 -3.21
CA LEU A 123 -24.54 20.88 -2.20
C LEU A 123 -24.10 19.42 -2.12
N ILE A 124 -25.05 18.47 -2.24
CA ILE A 124 -24.74 17.05 -2.31
C ILE A 124 -23.95 16.71 -3.58
N GLN A 125 -24.33 17.26 -4.74
CA GLN A 125 -23.58 17.02 -5.97
C GLN A 125 -22.19 17.66 -5.93
N LEU A 126 -22.07 18.83 -5.31
CA LEU A 126 -20.82 19.53 -5.10
C LEU A 126 -19.90 18.75 -4.17
N SER A 127 -20.41 18.27 -3.02
CA SER A 127 -19.62 17.44 -2.11
C SER A 127 -19.16 16.15 -2.79
N LYS A 128 -20.04 15.50 -3.56
CA LYS A 128 -19.68 14.34 -4.38
C LYS A 128 -18.64 14.67 -5.45
N ALA A 129 -18.74 15.82 -6.11
CA ALA A 129 -17.78 16.24 -7.13
C ALA A 129 -16.42 16.62 -6.54
N LEU A 130 -16.39 17.19 -5.33
CA LEU A 130 -15.17 17.47 -4.58
C LEU A 130 -14.49 16.16 -4.14
N LEU A 131 -15.24 15.24 -3.52
CA LEU A 131 -14.74 13.92 -3.11
C LEU A 131 -14.26 13.10 -4.33
N GLY A 132 -15.02 13.14 -5.42
CA GLY A 132 -14.70 12.45 -6.68
C GLY A 132 -13.70 13.18 -7.58
N ARG A 133 -13.03 14.23 -7.08
CA ARG A 133 -11.98 15.01 -7.77
C ARG A 133 -12.35 15.55 -9.16
N ARG A 134 -13.63 15.81 -9.40
CA ARG A 134 -14.09 16.41 -10.66
C ARG A 134 -13.89 17.93 -10.70
N ILE A 135 -13.48 18.53 -9.58
CA ILE A 135 -13.29 19.96 -9.42
C ILE A 135 -11.81 20.24 -9.23
N ASN A 136 -11.22 20.90 -10.22
CA ASN A 136 -9.84 21.34 -10.17
C ASN A 136 -9.75 22.63 -9.34
N ILE A 137 -8.88 22.61 -8.33
CA ILE A 137 -8.61 23.78 -7.49
C ILE A 137 -7.49 24.56 -8.15
N TYR A 138 -7.85 25.66 -8.81
CA TYR A 138 -6.88 26.65 -9.24
C TYR A 138 -6.70 27.62 -8.07
N SER A 139 -5.68 27.40 -7.25
CA SER A 139 -5.17 28.50 -6.43
C SER A 139 -4.57 29.50 -7.41
N THR A 140 -5.11 30.70 -7.49
CA THR A 140 -4.39 31.80 -8.11
C THR A 140 -3.16 32.05 -7.24
N ASN A 141 -2.05 31.41 -7.57
CA ASN A 141 -0.73 31.74 -7.07
C ASN A 141 -0.39 33.15 -7.57
N TYR A 142 -0.96 34.16 -6.91
CA TYR A 142 -0.25 35.41 -6.77
C TYR A 142 0.78 35.17 -5.68
N ASN A 143 2.05 35.42 -5.99
CA ASN A 143 3.08 35.60 -4.98
C ASN A 143 2.47 36.49 -3.89
N ILE A 144 2.29 35.98 -2.68
CA ILE A 144 1.67 36.70 -1.57
C ILE A 144 2.78 37.44 -0.85
N PRO A 145 2.96 38.77 -1.05
CA PRO A 145 3.44 39.60 0.03
C PRO A 145 2.30 39.72 1.04
N ASP A 146 2.60 39.31 2.27
CA ASP A 146 1.89 39.67 3.50
C ASP A 146 0.49 39.09 3.75
N VAL A 147 0.33 38.58 4.98
CA VAL A 147 -0.79 37.74 5.46
C VAL A 147 -2.10 38.52 5.64
N GLN A 148 -2.11 39.82 5.35
CA GLN A 148 -3.26 40.71 5.58
C GLN A 148 -4.25 40.82 4.39
N GLN A 149 -3.92 40.25 3.22
CA GLN A 149 -4.81 40.27 2.03
C GLN A 149 -5.61 38.98 1.78
N LEU A 150 -5.78 38.11 2.78
CA LEU A 150 -6.65 36.90 2.71
C LEU A 150 -8.17 37.22 2.66
N ARG A 151 -8.56 38.38 2.12
CA ARG A 151 -9.96 38.69 1.75
C ARG A 151 -10.33 38.20 0.35
N SER A 152 -9.46 37.45 -0.32
CA SER A 152 -9.70 36.95 -1.68
C SER A 152 -10.69 35.78 -1.67
N SER A 153 -11.70 35.85 -2.54
CA SER A 153 -12.60 34.73 -2.81
C SER A 153 -11.87 33.66 -3.61
N VAL A 154 -11.98 32.40 -3.20
CA VAL A 154 -11.51 31.27 -4.01
C VAL A 154 -12.57 30.95 -5.07
N ILE A 155 -12.15 30.92 -6.33
CA ILE A 155 -13.01 30.58 -7.47
C ILE A 155 -12.74 29.12 -7.85
N TYR A 156 -13.76 28.28 -7.73
CA TYR A 156 -13.73 26.91 -8.21
C TYR A 156 -14.47 26.84 -9.54
N THR A 157 -13.84 26.26 -10.55
CA THR A 157 -14.50 25.98 -11.83
C THR A 157 -14.94 24.53 -11.84
N TRP A 158 -16.23 24.29 -11.60
CA TRP A 158 -16.82 22.96 -11.64
C TRP A 158 -17.38 22.65 -13.03
N LYS A 159 -16.64 21.87 -13.80
CA LYS A 159 -17.15 21.34 -15.08
C LYS A 159 -18.10 20.17 -14.79
N LYS A 160 -19.41 20.39 -15.00
CA LYS A 160 -20.50 19.46 -14.64
C LYS A 160 -20.63 18.29 -15.61
N SER A 161 -20.32 18.48 -16.88
CA SER A 161 -20.23 17.42 -17.90
C SER A 161 -18.78 17.03 -18.15
N PHE A 162 -18.57 15.78 -18.58
CA PHE A 162 -17.29 15.14 -18.98
C PHE A 162 -16.03 16.01 -18.79
N ASN A 163 -15.66 16.29 -17.53
CA ASN A 163 -14.37 16.89 -17.20
C ASN A 163 -13.30 15.80 -17.25
N ILE A 164 -13.14 15.24 -18.44
CA ILE A 164 -12.14 14.23 -18.73
C ILE A 164 -10.88 15.02 -19.07
N GLU A 165 -9.93 15.05 -18.13
CA GLU A 165 -8.60 15.53 -18.43
C GLU A 165 -8.00 14.66 -19.53
N ALA A 166 -7.21 15.25 -20.43
CA ALA A 166 -6.57 14.48 -21.49
C ALA A 166 -5.70 13.36 -20.88
N PRO A 167 -5.66 12.17 -21.52
CA PRO A 167 -4.91 11.04 -21.00
C PRO A 167 -3.42 11.39 -20.96
N LYS A 168 -2.81 11.28 -19.77
CA LYS A 168 -1.38 11.54 -19.55
C LYS A 168 -0.53 10.32 -19.91
N HIS A 169 -1.09 9.12 -19.76
CA HIS A 169 -0.41 7.86 -19.96
C HIS A 169 -1.17 6.94 -20.93
N TRP A 170 -0.78 6.92 -22.20
CA TRP A 170 -1.40 6.03 -23.22
C TRP A 170 -0.93 4.58 -23.12
N ASN A 171 0.25 4.38 -22.54
CA ASN A 171 0.98 3.12 -22.44
C ASN A 171 0.29 2.14 -21.45
N ARG A 172 -0.68 2.63 -20.65
CA ARG A 172 -1.34 1.89 -19.55
C ARG A 172 -2.64 1.20 -19.94
N LEU A 173 -2.97 1.15 -21.24
CA LEU A 173 -4.18 0.46 -21.73
C LEU A 173 -4.25 -1.01 -21.28
N TRP A 174 -3.10 -1.69 -21.23
CA TRP A 174 -3.01 -3.13 -20.94
C TRP A 174 -2.54 -3.46 -19.52
N LYS A 175 -1.93 -2.51 -18.80
CA LYS A 175 -1.38 -2.72 -17.44
C LYS A 175 -1.84 -1.60 -16.51
N ASN A 176 -2.75 -1.94 -15.59
CA ASN A 176 -3.20 -1.04 -14.53
C ASN A 176 -2.34 -1.25 -13.28
N GLN A 177 -1.10 -0.75 -13.31
CA GLN A 177 -0.11 -0.96 -12.25
C GLN A 177 0.36 0.37 -11.68
N ARG A 178 0.62 0.38 -10.37
CA ARG A 178 1.14 1.54 -9.63
C ARG A 178 2.51 1.99 -10.16
N THR A 179 3.41 1.05 -10.44
CA THR A 179 4.75 1.31 -10.96
C THR A 179 4.87 0.74 -12.37
N THR A 180 5.12 1.60 -13.37
CA THR A 180 5.17 1.19 -14.79
C THR A 180 6.40 0.37 -15.14
N ASP A 181 7.51 0.60 -14.43
CA ASP A 181 8.83 0.09 -14.80
C ASP A 181 9.30 -1.05 -13.88
N PHE A 182 8.34 -1.67 -13.16
CA PHE A 182 8.63 -2.78 -12.27
C PHE A 182 8.63 -4.12 -13.04
N PRO A 183 9.60 -5.02 -12.82
CA PRO A 183 10.81 -4.84 -11.99
C PRO A 183 12.01 -4.27 -12.78
N ASN A 184 12.76 -3.34 -12.18
CA ASN A 184 14.13 -2.99 -12.61
C ASN A 184 15.13 -4.10 -12.20
N LEU A 185 16.35 -4.12 -12.75
CA LEU A 185 17.42 -5.09 -12.45
C LEU A 185 17.70 -5.22 -10.95
N LEU A 186 17.79 -4.10 -10.22
CA LEU A 186 17.99 -4.10 -8.77
C LEU A 186 16.79 -4.73 -8.04
N GLN A 187 15.58 -4.39 -8.45
CA GLN A 187 14.34 -4.93 -7.88
C GLN A 187 14.17 -6.42 -8.19
N LEU A 188 14.61 -6.88 -9.37
CA LEU A 188 14.59 -8.28 -9.77
C LEU A 188 15.59 -9.10 -8.94
N SER A 189 16.81 -8.57 -8.74
CA SER A 189 17.80 -9.17 -7.84
C SER A 189 17.26 -9.29 -6.41
N LEU A 190 16.65 -8.22 -5.89
CA LEU A 190 16.02 -8.23 -4.56
C LEU A 190 14.85 -9.22 -4.49
N LEU A 191 14.00 -9.28 -5.51
CA LEU A 191 12.88 -10.22 -5.57
C LEU A 191 13.37 -11.67 -5.49
N ASN A 192 14.41 -12.02 -6.25
CA ASN A 192 15.01 -13.35 -6.22
C ASN A 192 15.57 -13.69 -4.82
N LYS A 193 16.18 -12.71 -4.13
CA LYS A 193 16.63 -12.90 -2.74
C LYS A 193 15.45 -13.14 -1.80
N LEU A 194 14.40 -12.33 -1.91
CA LEU A 194 13.22 -12.46 -1.06
C LEU A 194 12.50 -13.81 -1.26
N GLN A 195 12.46 -14.30 -2.51
CA GLN A 195 11.96 -15.64 -2.83
C GLN A 195 12.76 -16.74 -2.13
N ASN A 196 14.09 -16.64 -2.18
CA ASN A 196 14.99 -17.61 -1.54
C ASN A 196 14.96 -17.55 0.00
N ASN A 197 14.43 -16.47 0.59
CA ASN A 197 14.33 -16.31 2.04
C ASN A 197 13.14 -17.04 2.65
N TYR A 198 12.10 -17.36 1.87
CA TYR A 198 10.88 -18.06 2.31
C TYR A 198 10.24 -17.48 3.60
N LEU A 199 10.34 -16.17 3.83
CA LEU A 199 9.72 -15.55 5.01
C LEU A 199 8.19 -15.60 4.85
N PRO A 200 7.46 -16.28 5.75
CA PRO A 200 6.00 -16.33 5.68
C PRO A 200 5.37 -15.01 6.08
N LEU A 201 4.31 -14.66 5.38
CA LEU A 201 3.34 -13.65 5.73
C LEU A 201 1.95 -14.26 5.64
N PHE A 202 1.06 -13.80 6.52
CA PHE A 202 -0.31 -14.28 6.59
C PHE A 202 -1.26 -13.20 6.11
N THR A 203 -2.29 -13.56 5.35
CA THR A 203 -3.33 -12.62 4.94
C THR A 203 -4.69 -13.29 4.94
N VAL A 204 -5.75 -12.51 5.13
CA VAL A 204 -7.12 -13.03 5.09
C VAL A 204 -7.58 -13.08 3.64
N ALA A 205 -7.99 -14.26 3.20
CA ALA A 205 -8.51 -14.49 1.87
C ALA A 205 -9.87 -15.21 1.92
N ASN A 206 -10.63 -15.09 0.83
CA ASN A 206 -11.86 -15.87 0.68
C ASN A 206 -11.56 -17.30 0.17
N GLY A 207 -12.61 -18.12 0.03
CA GLY A 207 -12.54 -19.47 -0.51
C GLY A 207 -12.01 -19.54 -1.95
N LEU A 208 -12.06 -18.42 -2.69
CA LEU A 208 -11.48 -18.26 -4.03
C LEU A 208 -10.01 -17.80 -4.01
N ARG A 209 -9.38 -17.72 -2.83
CA ARG A 209 -8.02 -17.19 -2.61
C ARG A 209 -7.84 -15.73 -3.04
N GLN A 210 -8.91 -14.96 -3.03
CA GLN A 210 -8.84 -13.52 -3.24
C GLN A 210 -8.61 -12.85 -1.89
N ILE A 211 -7.60 -11.98 -1.83
CA ILE A 211 -7.26 -11.22 -0.63
C ILE A 211 -8.40 -10.27 -0.30
N ILE A 212 -8.75 -10.20 0.98
CA ILE A 212 -9.74 -9.24 1.47
C ILE A 212 -9.07 -7.87 1.63
N VAL A 213 -9.67 -6.86 1.02
CA VAL A 213 -9.19 -5.47 1.04
C VAL A 213 -10.25 -4.59 1.68
N ALA A 214 -9.83 -3.70 2.57
CA ALA A 214 -10.71 -2.74 3.23
C ALA A 214 -11.04 -1.59 2.27
N GLU A 215 -12.32 -1.27 2.18
CA GLU A 215 -12.83 -0.15 1.38
C GLU A 215 -12.92 1.12 2.24
N PRO A 216 -12.42 2.27 1.76
CA PRO A 216 -12.54 3.55 2.45
C PRO A 216 -14.00 4.05 2.46
N ALA A 217 -14.42 4.68 3.56
CA ALA A 217 -15.80 5.12 3.73
C ALA A 217 -16.23 6.19 2.69
N GLU A 218 -15.28 6.95 2.16
CA GLU A 218 -15.52 7.97 1.14
C GLU A 218 -15.96 7.36 -0.21
N GLU A 219 -15.57 6.12 -0.50
CA GLU A 219 -15.89 5.45 -1.77
C GLU A 219 -17.36 5.03 -1.84
N LEU A 220 -17.93 4.59 -0.71
CA LEU A 220 -19.36 4.26 -0.57
C LEU A 220 -20.27 5.43 -0.98
N ILE A 221 -19.82 6.67 -0.84
CA ILE A 221 -20.58 7.88 -1.20
C ILE A 221 -20.59 8.12 -2.73
N LEU A 222 -19.53 7.67 -3.41
CA LEU A 222 -19.28 7.89 -4.84
C LEU A 222 -19.90 6.82 -5.74
N ASP A 223 -20.11 5.61 -5.23
CA ASP A 223 -20.33 4.39 -6.03
C ASP A 223 -21.77 4.14 -6.54
N ASN A 224 -22.63 5.15 -6.52
CA ASN A 224 -24.03 4.98 -6.86
C ASN A 224 -24.38 5.19 -8.35
N ASN A 225 -23.41 5.40 -9.26
CA ASN A 225 -23.70 5.68 -10.67
C ASN A 225 -22.69 5.04 -11.65
N CYS A 226 -23.18 4.43 -12.74
CA CYS A 226 -22.35 3.83 -13.78
C CYS A 226 -21.36 4.84 -14.40
N ALA A 227 -21.79 6.10 -14.54
CA ALA A 227 -20.93 7.17 -15.04
C ALA A 227 -19.79 7.54 -14.07
N SER A 228 -19.95 7.35 -12.75
CA SER A 228 -18.82 7.52 -11.82
C SER A 228 -17.85 6.35 -11.91
N SER A 229 -18.33 5.11 -12.00
CA SER A 229 -17.46 3.93 -12.16
C SER A 229 -16.64 3.98 -13.45
N LEU A 230 -17.23 4.38 -14.57
CA LEU A 230 -16.51 4.54 -15.84
C LEU A 230 -15.45 5.65 -15.76
N TYR A 231 -15.78 6.77 -15.10
CA TYR A 231 -14.81 7.85 -14.88
C TYR A 231 -13.65 7.41 -13.98
N GLN A 232 -13.92 6.66 -12.91
CA GLN A 232 -12.86 6.13 -12.04
C GLN A 232 -11.95 5.17 -12.81
N TRP A 233 -12.52 4.26 -13.59
CA TRP A 233 -11.75 3.38 -14.48
C TRP A 233 -10.84 4.17 -15.43
N TYR A 234 -11.36 5.25 -16.02
CA TYR A 234 -10.57 6.13 -16.88
C TYR A 234 -9.46 6.85 -16.10
N TYR A 235 -9.82 7.42 -14.94
CA TYR A 235 -8.89 8.15 -14.10
C TYR A 235 -7.72 7.27 -13.66
N ASP A 236 -8.01 6.08 -13.14
CA ASP A 236 -7.01 5.14 -12.63
C ASP A 236 -6.03 4.72 -13.74
N ARG A 237 -6.52 4.51 -14.97
CA ARG A 237 -5.67 4.08 -16.08
C ARG A 237 -4.86 5.20 -16.72
N PHE A 238 -5.47 6.36 -16.94
CA PHE A 238 -4.91 7.36 -17.85
C PHE A 238 -4.44 8.65 -17.17
N ILE A 239 -5.01 9.01 -16.02
CA ILE A 239 -4.72 10.28 -15.33
C ILE A 239 -3.90 10.05 -14.05
N TRP A 240 -4.08 8.92 -13.37
CA TRP A 240 -3.49 8.67 -12.06
C TRP A 240 -1.96 8.77 -12.07
N GLU A 241 -1.44 9.61 -11.19
CA GLU A 241 -0.01 9.83 -10.96
C GLU A 241 0.42 9.36 -9.56
N LYS A 242 -0.40 9.67 -8.55
CA LYS A 242 -0.12 9.35 -7.14
C LYS A 242 -1.41 9.27 -6.32
N ASP A 243 -1.34 8.48 -5.25
CA ASP A 243 -2.42 8.40 -4.28
C ASP A 243 -2.45 9.63 -3.39
N ASN A 244 -3.33 10.58 -3.70
CA ASN A 244 -3.51 11.79 -2.89
C ASN A 244 -4.65 11.67 -1.84
N SER A 245 -5.42 10.57 -1.84
CA SER A 245 -6.51 10.20 -0.91
C SER A 245 -7.41 9.11 -1.51
N ILE A 246 -8.19 8.42 -0.66
CA ILE A 246 -9.05 7.25 -0.92
C ILE A 246 -8.22 6.06 -1.41
N ILE A 247 -7.84 5.21 -0.47
CA ILE A 247 -6.97 4.05 -0.68
C ILE A 247 -7.67 2.82 -0.12
N HIS A 248 -7.79 1.79 -0.95
CA HIS A 248 -8.13 0.45 -0.53
C HIS A 248 -6.93 -0.18 0.17
N GLU A 249 -7.13 -0.71 1.37
CA GLU A 249 -6.04 -1.24 2.19
C GLU A 249 -6.14 -2.75 2.39
N GLY A 250 -5.15 -3.48 1.89
CA GLY A 250 -4.97 -4.89 2.18
C GLY A 250 -3.90 -5.10 3.25
N TRP A 251 -4.07 -6.13 4.07
CA TRP A 251 -3.19 -6.37 5.23
C TRP A 251 -2.47 -7.71 5.12
N PHE A 252 -1.16 -7.68 5.38
CA PHE A 252 -0.31 -8.84 5.55
C PHE A 252 0.26 -8.84 6.95
N PHE A 253 0.20 -9.96 7.64
CA PHE A 253 0.57 -10.09 9.04
C PHE A 253 1.85 -10.93 9.16
N ILE A 254 2.78 -10.49 9.99
CA ILE A 254 3.99 -11.26 10.33
C ILE A 254 3.64 -12.43 11.25
N ASN A 255 2.70 -12.20 12.18
CA ASN A 255 2.20 -13.21 13.11
C ASN A 255 0.88 -13.82 12.58
N HIS A 256 0.79 -15.15 12.64
CA HIS A 256 -0.42 -15.88 12.25
C HIS A 256 -1.62 -15.58 13.16
N GLN A 257 -1.37 -15.43 14.47
CA GLN A 257 -2.43 -15.20 15.45
C GLN A 257 -3.11 -13.85 15.23
N ASP A 258 -2.34 -12.81 14.92
CA ASP A 258 -2.88 -11.48 14.58
C ASP A 258 -3.79 -11.55 13.33
N ALA A 259 -3.41 -12.36 12.32
CA ALA A 259 -4.23 -12.58 11.14
C ALA A 259 -5.53 -13.33 11.46
N GLU A 260 -5.46 -14.32 12.36
CA GLU A 260 -6.61 -15.09 12.85
C GLU A 260 -7.58 -14.21 13.63
N GLU A 261 -7.09 -13.36 14.54
CA GLU A 261 -7.91 -12.37 15.24
C GLU A 261 -8.60 -11.42 14.25
N TYR A 262 -7.87 -10.94 13.24
CA TYR A 262 -8.46 -10.09 12.20
C TYR A 262 -9.54 -10.81 11.37
N LYS A 263 -9.32 -12.09 11.02
CA LYS A 263 -10.33 -12.92 10.35
C LYS A 263 -11.59 -13.06 11.21
N GLU A 264 -11.42 -13.28 12.51
CA GLU A 264 -12.53 -13.42 13.45
C GLU A 264 -13.30 -12.12 13.64
N TYR A 265 -12.59 -10.99 13.72
CA TYR A 265 -13.22 -9.67 13.70
C TYR A 265 -14.09 -9.46 12.46
N ILE A 266 -13.58 -9.81 11.26
CA ILE A 266 -14.37 -9.73 10.02
C ILE A 266 -15.60 -10.66 10.09
N ARG A 267 -15.43 -11.87 10.64
CA ARG A 267 -16.52 -12.85 10.77
C ARG A 267 -17.64 -12.33 11.68
N ILE A 268 -17.28 -11.73 12.81
CA ILE A 268 -18.24 -11.15 13.76
C ILE A 268 -18.95 -9.93 13.15
N LYS A 269 -18.21 -9.06 12.47
CA LYS A 269 -18.75 -7.82 11.90
C LYS A 269 -19.61 -8.06 10.65
N TYR A 270 -19.28 -9.06 9.84
CA TYR A 270 -19.94 -9.36 8.56
C TYR A 270 -20.28 -10.86 8.43
N PRO A 271 -21.14 -11.42 9.30
CA PRO A 271 -21.34 -12.87 9.40
C PRO A 271 -21.85 -13.50 8.10
N ARG A 272 -22.77 -12.82 7.40
CA ARG A 272 -23.30 -13.31 6.12
C ARG A 272 -22.22 -13.38 5.05
N SER A 273 -21.47 -12.30 4.87
CA SER A 273 -20.39 -12.22 3.86
C SER A 273 -19.29 -13.23 4.19
N ALA A 274 -18.88 -13.32 5.46
CA ALA A 274 -17.85 -14.24 5.91
C ALA A 274 -18.22 -15.71 5.64
N ASN A 275 -19.47 -16.10 5.95
CA ASN A 275 -19.96 -17.46 5.73
C ASN A 275 -20.11 -17.81 4.24
N LEU A 276 -20.59 -16.87 3.42
CA LEU A 276 -20.75 -17.09 1.98
C LEU A 276 -19.40 -17.18 1.26
N ASN A 277 -18.47 -16.31 1.62
CA ASN A 277 -17.17 -16.21 0.98
C ASN A 277 -16.14 -17.19 1.55
N LYS A 278 -16.43 -17.87 2.67
CA LYS A 278 -15.53 -18.84 3.33
C LYS A 278 -14.16 -18.24 3.62
N LEU A 279 -14.10 -17.31 4.57
CA LEU A 279 -12.84 -16.68 4.97
C LEU A 279 -11.84 -17.71 5.52
N LYS A 280 -10.58 -17.55 5.15
CA LYS A 280 -9.46 -18.37 5.59
C LYS A 280 -8.18 -17.54 5.64
N ILE A 281 -7.20 -18.02 6.41
CA ILE A 281 -5.85 -17.46 6.36
C ILE A 281 -5.08 -18.10 5.21
N LEU A 282 -4.43 -17.26 4.42
CA LEU A 282 -3.51 -17.66 3.37
C LEU A 282 -2.09 -17.33 3.83
N CYS A 283 -1.20 -18.32 3.75
CA CYS A 283 0.24 -18.10 3.90
C CYS A 283 0.85 -17.76 2.53
N THR A 284 1.65 -16.71 2.49
CA THR A 284 2.34 -16.18 1.30
C THR A 284 3.78 -15.83 1.67
N GLY A 285 4.66 -15.66 0.68
CA GLY A 285 6.01 -15.15 0.95
C GLY A 285 6.10 -13.62 1.00
N ILE A 286 7.16 -13.11 1.62
CA ILE A 286 7.52 -11.68 1.62
C ILE A 286 7.76 -11.14 0.20
N ASP A 287 8.23 -11.98 -0.71
CA ASP A 287 8.41 -11.68 -2.13
C ASP A 287 7.07 -11.37 -2.81
N PHE A 288 6.03 -12.14 -2.48
CA PHE A 288 4.69 -11.91 -3.00
C PHE A 288 4.12 -10.59 -2.51
N TYR A 289 4.25 -10.29 -1.21
CA TYR A 289 3.89 -8.97 -0.66
C TYR A 289 4.67 -7.83 -1.35
N TYR A 290 5.99 -8.03 -1.50
CA TYR A 290 6.86 -7.05 -2.15
C TYR A 290 6.39 -6.76 -3.57
N GLN A 291 6.15 -7.80 -4.37
CA GLN A 291 5.67 -7.69 -5.74
C GLN A 291 4.30 -7.02 -5.81
N LEU A 292 3.34 -7.52 -5.03
CA LEU A 292 1.95 -7.05 -4.99
C LEU A 292 1.87 -5.55 -4.70
N ASN A 293 2.71 -5.03 -3.81
CA ASN A 293 2.75 -3.61 -3.50
C ASN A 293 3.16 -2.72 -4.68
N ARG A 294 3.96 -3.23 -5.62
CA ARG A 294 4.39 -2.50 -6.83
C ARG A 294 3.42 -2.69 -8.00
N ILE A 295 2.87 -3.89 -8.14
CA ILE A 295 1.97 -4.21 -9.27
C ILE A 295 0.49 -3.93 -8.98
N SER A 296 0.13 -3.56 -7.75
CA SER A 296 -1.25 -3.27 -7.37
C SER A 296 -1.87 -2.19 -8.25
N PRO A 297 -3.20 -2.26 -8.48
CA PRO A 297 -3.91 -1.17 -9.13
C PRO A 297 -3.74 0.15 -8.37
N PRO A 298 -3.83 1.30 -9.06
CA PRO A 298 -3.99 2.61 -8.44
C PRO A 298 -4.99 2.58 -7.29
N ARG A 299 -4.75 3.39 -6.25
CA ARG A 299 -5.63 3.49 -5.08
C ARG A 299 -5.83 2.17 -4.30
N THR A 300 -4.94 1.20 -4.48
CA THR A 300 -4.82 0.01 -3.64
C THR A 300 -3.43 -0.01 -3.02
N GLN A 301 -3.35 -0.28 -1.72
CA GLN A 301 -2.10 -0.40 -0.99
C GLN A 301 -2.14 -1.62 -0.08
N PHE A 302 -1.04 -2.36 -0.03
CA PHE A 302 -0.89 -3.46 0.90
C PHE A 302 0.08 -3.06 2.00
N ARG A 303 -0.36 -3.23 3.24
CA ARG A 303 0.41 -2.87 4.43
C ARG A 303 0.88 -4.12 5.15
N LEU A 304 2.11 -4.05 5.62
CA LEU A 304 2.64 -5.01 6.56
C LEU A 304 2.18 -4.63 7.96
N PHE A 305 1.57 -5.58 8.64
CA PHE A 305 1.16 -5.51 10.01
C PHE A 305 2.21 -6.25 10.85
N PRO A 306 2.92 -5.52 11.73
CA PRO A 306 4.01 -6.10 12.50
C PRO A 306 3.48 -7.07 13.55
N ASP A 307 4.37 -7.93 14.06
CA ASP A 307 4.10 -8.77 15.21
C ASP A 307 3.86 -7.91 16.45
N LEU A 308 2.59 -7.81 16.87
CA LEU A 308 2.19 -6.96 17.99
C LEU A 308 2.81 -7.40 19.31
N VAL A 309 3.07 -8.70 19.48
CA VAL A 309 3.70 -9.23 20.69
C VAL A 309 5.13 -8.73 20.77
N GLU A 310 5.88 -8.81 19.68
CA GLU A 310 7.28 -8.37 19.65
C GLU A 310 7.41 -6.85 19.76
N VAL A 311 6.57 -6.10 19.04
CA VAL A 311 6.51 -4.63 19.19
C VAL A 311 6.11 -4.25 20.62
N GLY A 312 5.14 -4.94 21.21
CA GLY A 312 4.71 -4.73 22.59
C GLY A 312 5.83 -4.96 23.60
N LYS A 313 6.61 -6.04 23.45
CA LYS A 313 7.80 -6.31 24.26
C LYS A 313 8.84 -5.21 24.07
N LEU A 314 9.12 -4.81 22.83
CA LEU A 314 10.09 -3.76 22.51
C LEU A 314 9.69 -2.41 23.08
N ILE A 315 8.39 -2.10 23.18
CA ILE A 315 7.91 -0.83 23.74
C ILE A 315 7.84 -0.85 25.28
N LYS A 316 7.25 -1.90 25.86
CA LYS A 316 6.89 -1.89 27.29
C LYS A 316 7.93 -2.52 28.21
N ASN A 317 8.74 -3.46 27.71
CA ASN A 317 9.62 -4.26 28.56
C ASN A 317 11.06 -3.74 28.55
N SER A 318 11.50 -3.11 29.65
CA SER A 318 12.87 -2.61 29.79
C SER A 318 13.93 -3.72 29.75
N LYS A 319 13.62 -4.93 30.25
CA LYS A 319 14.51 -6.09 30.13
C LYS A 319 14.64 -6.53 28.68
N HIS A 320 13.55 -6.43 27.91
CA HIS A 320 13.59 -6.70 26.46
C HIS A 320 14.43 -5.67 25.71
N ARG A 321 14.49 -4.41 26.18
CA ARG A 321 15.37 -3.38 25.60
C ARG A 321 16.84 -3.50 25.99
N LYS A 322 17.16 -4.30 27.01
CA LYS A 322 18.55 -4.47 27.46
C LYS A 322 19.40 -5.06 26.34
N ASP A 323 20.60 -4.50 26.18
CA ASP A 323 21.61 -4.89 25.18
C ASP A 323 21.18 -4.67 23.72
N LEU A 324 20.15 -3.84 23.51
CA LEU A 324 19.72 -3.38 22.19
C LEU A 324 20.33 -2.01 21.87
N THR A 325 20.80 -1.84 20.63
CA THR A 325 21.14 -0.55 20.03
C THR A 325 20.19 -0.30 18.86
N PHE A 326 19.55 0.87 18.81
CA PHE A 326 18.67 1.19 17.68
C PHE A 326 19.50 1.78 16.54
N ASP A 327 19.20 1.36 15.31
CA ASP A 327 19.78 1.96 14.12
C ASP A 327 19.44 3.45 14.06
N PRO A 328 20.38 4.35 13.71
CA PRO A 328 20.13 5.79 13.66
C PRO A 328 18.98 6.20 12.73
N ARG A 329 18.67 5.37 11.72
CA ARG A 329 17.60 5.64 10.76
C ARG A 329 16.23 5.16 11.25
N GLN A 330 16.20 4.33 12.30
CA GLN A 330 14.97 3.84 12.90
C GLN A 330 14.21 5.00 13.57
N LYS A 331 12.92 5.15 13.25
CA LYS A 331 12.05 6.01 14.05
C LYS A 331 11.43 5.21 15.18
N TYR A 332 11.71 5.64 16.39
CA TYR A 332 11.17 5.07 17.60
C TYR A 332 11.09 6.13 18.69
N GLY A 333 10.31 5.84 19.73
CA GLY A 333 10.22 6.66 20.92
C GLY A 333 9.88 5.81 22.13
N LYS A 334 9.52 6.48 23.22
CA LYS A 334 9.15 5.78 24.46
C LYS A 334 7.96 4.85 24.24
N ASP A 335 6.96 5.34 23.50
CA ASP A 335 5.64 4.73 23.36
C ASP A 335 5.32 4.27 21.94
N PHE A 336 6.29 4.31 21.02
CA PHE A 336 6.08 3.90 19.63
C PHE A 336 7.33 3.29 18.99
N PHE A 337 7.11 2.44 18.01
CA PHE A 337 8.13 1.89 17.11
C PHE A 337 7.54 1.82 15.70
N GLN A 338 8.30 2.22 14.68
CA GLN A 338 7.85 2.17 13.29
C GLN A 338 8.17 0.80 12.65
N GLY A 339 7.15 0.11 12.15
CA GLY A 339 7.27 -1.08 11.30
C GLY A 339 7.51 -2.39 12.05
N GLN A 340 7.86 -3.45 11.32
CA GLN A 340 8.24 -4.75 11.89
C GLN A 340 9.68 -4.68 12.41
N PRO A 341 9.94 -4.89 13.72
CA PRO A 341 11.30 -4.91 14.25
C PRO A 341 12.09 -6.08 13.68
N ILE A 342 13.34 -5.81 13.33
CA ILE A 342 14.34 -6.79 12.94
C ILE A 342 15.62 -6.60 13.76
N TYR A 343 16.30 -7.69 14.05
CA TYR A 343 17.47 -7.74 14.93
C TYR A 343 18.69 -8.29 14.17
N PHE A 344 19.80 -7.57 14.31
CA PHE A 344 21.12 -7.95 13.81
C PHE A 344 22.04 -8.26 14.98
N ILE A 345 22.82 -9.34 14.90
CA ILE A 345 23.89 -9.61 15.85
C ILE A 345 25.12 -8.83 15.41
N GLU A 346 25.56 -7.87 16.22
CA GLU A 346 26.72 -7.04 15.90
C GLU A 346 28.04 -7.85 15.99
N PRO A 347 29.04 -7.51 15.16
CA PRO A 347 30.38 -8.09 15.25
C PRO A 347 30.97 -7.95 16.65
N VAL A 348 31.66 -9.00 17.11
CA VAL A 348 32.30 -9.00 18.42
C VAL A 348 33.80 -9.23 18.29
N ILE A 349 34.59 -8.37 18.94
CA ILE A 349 36.03 -8.55 19.08
C ILE A 349 36.28 -9.52 20.24
N CYS A 350 36.84 -10.69 19.93
CA CYS A 350 37.10 -11.75 20.91
C CYS A 350 38.53 -12.26 20.82
N LYS A 351 39.09 -12.69 21.96
CA LYS A 351 40.37 -13.40 21.99
C LYS A 351 40.17 -14.88 21.70
N LYS A 352 41.10 -15.47 20.96
CA LYS A 352 41.19 -16.93 20.85
C LYS A 352 41.60 -17.52 22.21
N ILE A 353 41.10 -18.69 22.59
CA ILE A 353 41.39 -19.26 23.92
C ILE A 353 42.88 -19.62 24.06
N HIS A 354 43.47 -20.19 23.00
CA HIS A 354 44.86 -20.65 22.98
C HIS A 354 45.85 -19.65 22.37
N SER A 355 45.40 -18.43 22.05
CA SER A 355 46.27 -17.39 21.50
C SER A 355 45.79 -16.03 21.97
N ASN A 356 46.70 -15.15 22.37
CA ASN A 356 46.33 -13.79 22.80
C ASN A 356 45.87 -12.90 21.63
N ASN A 357 45.80 -13.44 20.41
CA ASN A 357 45.32 -12.76 19.22
C ASN A 357 43.82 -12.45 19.34
N GLN A 358 43.47 -11.20 19.05
CA GLN A 358 42.10 -10.75 18.92
C GLN A 358 41.61 -10.97 17.49
N ALA A 359 40.37 -11.42 17.34
CA ALA A 359 39.70 -11.57 16.05
C ALA A 359 38.33 -10.91 16.12
N VAL A 360 37.93 -10.28 15.00
CA VAL A 360 36.56 -9.79 14.81
C VAL A 360 35.72 -10.95 14.31
N ILE A 361 34.73 -11.36 15.08
CA ILE A 361 33.85 -12.48 14.75
C ILE A 361 32.50 -11.93 14.35
N ASN A 362 32.11 -12.22 13.10
CA ASN A 362 30.80 -11.93 12.57
C ASN A 362 29.90 -13.16 12.73
N TYR A 363 28.65 -12.94 13.11
CA TYR A 363 27.64 -14.00 13.10
C TYR A 363 27.20 -14.30 11.66
N TYR A 364 27.09 -15.58 11.30
CA TYR A 364 26.62 -16.01 9.99
C TYR A 364 25.95 -17.39 10.06
N TYR A 365 25.08 -17.66 9.09
CA TYR A 365 24.62 -19.01 8.76
C TYR A 365 25.40 -19.56 7.57
N GLN A 366 25.63 -20.87 7.58
CA GLN A 366 26.02 -21.65 6.41
C GLN A 366 24.90 -22.64 6.13
N MET A 367 24.39 -22.62 4.90
CA MET A 367 23.36 -23.57 4.48
C MET A 367 24.02 -24.93 4.23
N PRO A 368 23.52 -26.02 4.84
CA PRO A 368 24.14 -27.34 4.75
C PRO A 368 24.11 -27.94 3.33
N LEU A 369 23.22 -27.46 2.46
CA LEU A 369 23.02 -27.92 1.09
C LEU A 369 23.79 -27.07 0.05
N ASP A 370 24.48 -26.02 0.47
CA ASP A 370 25.14 -25.08 -0.43
C ASP A 370 26.62 -25.48 -0.59
N SER A 371 26.99 -26.02 -1.76
CA SER A 371 28.35 -26.46 -2.07
C SER A 371 29.38 -25.31 -2.04
N SER A 372 28.89 -24.06 -2.05
CA SER A 372 29.70 -22.85 -2.12
C SER A 372 30.34 -22.40 -0.78
N THR A 373 30.09 -23.09 0.34
CA THR A 373 30.51 -22.69 1.71
C THR A 373 30.09 -21.25 2.11
N GLN A 374 29.10 -20.71 1.40
CA GLN A 374 28.74 -19.31 1.49
C GLN A 374 28.15 -18.96 2.85
N LYS A 375 28.58 -17.79 3.36
CA LYS A 375 28.14 -17.24 4.64
C LYS A 375 27.05 -16.22 4.43
N TYR A 376 25.94 -16.37 5.15
CA TYR A 376 24.78 -15.48 5.08
C TYR A 376 24.61 -14.74 6.42
N PRO A 377 24.63 -13.39 6.45
CA PRO A 377 24.25 -12.66 7.64
C PRO A 377 22.75 -12.86 7.90
N ALA A 378 22.41 -13.07 9.17
CA ALA A 378 21.05 -13.31 9.60
C ALA A 378 20.36 -12.03 10.06
N VAL A 379 19.08 -11.94 9.75
CA VAL A 379 18.18 -10.85 10.13
C VAL A 379 17.00 -11.50 10.84
N PHE A 380 16.94 -11.36 12.16
CA PHE A 380 15.93 -12.03 12.97
C PHE A 380 14.70 -11.15 13.16
N LEU A 381 13.50 -11.70 13.02
CA LEU A 381 12.26 -10.97 13.29
C LEU A 381 11.90 -10.94 14.79
N ASN A 382 12.54 -11.77 15.60
CA ASN A 382 12.28 -11.92 17.03
C ASN A 382 13.59 -11.91 17.84
N LYS A 383 13.65 -11.12 18.92
CA LYS A 383 14.84 -11.04 19.77
C LYS A 383 15.20 -12.39 20.39
N ASP A 384 14.19 -13.11 20.85
CA ASP A 384 14.37 -14.40 21.55
C ASP A 384 15.04 -15.43 20.63
N VAL A 385 14.66 -15.46 19.36
CA VAL A 385 15.26 -16.32 18.33
C VAL A 385 16.74 -15.94 18.10
N ALA A 386 17.05 -14.63 18.03
CA ALA A 386 18.44 -14.17 17.89
C ALA A 386 19.32 -14.60 19.07
N ILE A 387 18.79 -14.56 20.30
CA ILE A 387 19.52 -15.01 21.51
C ILE A 387 19.77 -16.53 21.47
N VAL A 388 18.76 -17.32 21.09
CA VAL A 388 18.91 -18.78 20.94
C VAL A 388 19.94 -19.11 19.86
N ALA A 389 19.89 -18.40 18.73
CA ALA A 389 20.82 -18.55 17.63
C ALA A 389 22.27 -18.21 18.06
N TRP A 390 22.45 -17.14 18.85
CA TRP A 390 23.75 -16.79 19.44
C TRP A 390 24.27 -17.89 20.38
N LYS A 391 23.41 -18.46 21.23
CA LYS A 391 23.80 -19.56 22.13
C LYS A 391 24.33 -20.76 21.35
N LYS A 392 23.69 -21.12 20.23
CA LYS A 392 24.16 -22.19 19.33
C LYS A 392 25.46 -21.83 18.62
N PHE A 393 25.61 -20.59 18.18
CA PHE A 393 26.85 -20.13 17.55
C PHE A 393 28.05 -20.20 18.49
N ARG A 394 27.84 -19.87 19.78
CA ARG A 394 28.89 -20.03 20.81
C ARG A 394 29.36 -21.47 20.97
N THR A 395 28.47 -22.45 20.85
CA THR A 395 28.85 -23.86 20.94
C THR A 395 29.57 -24.35 19.68
N MET A 396 29.32 -23.73 18.52
CA MET A 396 30.02 -24.05 17.26
C MET A 396 31.42 -23.44 17.16
N MET A 397 31.72 -22.42 17.98
CA MET A 397 32.99 -21.68 17.97
C MET A 397 33.70 -21.78 19.33
N PRO A 398 34.07 -22.99 19.79
CA PRO A 398 34.67 -23.19 21.12
C PRO A 398 36.01 -22.49 21.26
N ASP A 399 36.75 -22.29 20.16
CA ASP A 399 38.07 -21.66 20.13
C ASP A 399 38.08 -20.19 20.58
N TYR A 400 36.91 -19.56 20.68
CA TYR A 400 36.79 -18.12 20.95
C TYR A 400 36.02 -17.86 22.23
N LYS A 401 36.53 -16.92 23.03
CA LYS A 401 35.85 -16.48 24.27
C LYS A 401 34.72 -15.49 23.95
N LEU A 402 33.64 -16.02 23.38
CA LEU A 402 32.46 -15.24 23.00
C LEU A 402 31.63 -14.79 24.23
N PRO A 403 31.09 -13.56 24.23
CA PRO A 403 30.28 -13.05 25.34
C PRO A 403 28.99 -13.85 25.53
N LYS A 404 28.49 -13.86 26.78
CA LYS A 404 27.27 -14.60 27.13
C LYS A 404 26.05 -14.14 26.34
N TYR A 405 25.91 -12.82 26.17
CA TYR A 405 24.83 -12.18 25.42
C TYR A 405 25.42 -11.37 24.26
N PRO A 406 24.80 -11.38 23.07
CA PRO A 406 25.23 -10.57 21.95
C PRO A 406 24.77 -9.12 22.13
N LYS A 407 25.49 -8.18 21.52
CA LYS A 407 24.95 -6.85 21.25
C LYS A 407 24.05 -6.95 20.02
N LEU A 408 22.81 -6.48 20.14
CA LEU A 408 21.84 -6.56 19.06
C LEU A 408 21.52 -5.17 18.53
N ARG A 409 21.63 -4.96 17.23
CA ARG A 409 21.13 -3.76 16.57
C ARG A 409 19.70 -3.98 16.07
N VAL A 410 18.82 -3.01 16.29
CA VAL A 410 17.40 -3.04 15.93
C VAL A 410 17.13 -2.08 14.78
N TYR A 411 16.41 -2.54 13.78
CA TYR A 411 15.90 -1.73 12.67
C TYR A 411 14.48 -2.17 12.29
N ASN A 412 13.89 -1.61 11.24
CA ASN A 412 12.60 -2.04 10.72
C ASN A 412 12.72 -2.72 9.36
N LEU A 413 11.89 -3.72 9.12
CA LEU A 413 11.92 -4.56 7.93
C LEU A 413 11.60 -3.77 6.65
N GLU A 414 10.67 -2.83 6.73
CA GLU A 414 10.20 -2.06 5.59
C GLU A 414 11.29 -1.13 5.05
N ASP A 415 11.96 -0.37 5.92
CA ASP A 415 13.09 0.48 5.54
C ASP A 415 14.31 -0.37 5.16
N PHE A 416 14.52 -1.53 5.79
CA PHE A 416 15.57 -2.48 5.39
C PHE A 416 15.39 -2.95 3.94
N ILE A 417 14.18 -3.37 3.56
CA ILE A 417 13.88 -3.79 2.18
C ILE A 417 14.06 -2.59 1.22
N LYS A 418 13.66 -1.39 1.64
CA LYS A 418 13.80 -0.17 0.84
C LYS A 418 15.25 0.22 0.61
N ASP A 419 16.12 0.04 1.61
CA ASP A 419 17.55 0.28 1.48
C ASP A 419 18.16 -0.64 0.41
N HIS A 420 17.83 -1.94 0.46
CA HIS A 420 18.24 -2.92 -0.55
C HIS A 420 17.63 -2.69 -1.94
N GLU A 421 16.55 -1.94 -2.06
CA GLU A 421 15.95 -1.55 -3.34
C GLU A 421 16.67 -0.36 -3.97
N SER A 422 17.23 0.54 -3.14
CA SER A 422 17.71 1.86 -3.57
C SER A 422 19.23 1.94 -3.74
N ASP A 423 20.00 1.16 -2.97
CA ASP A 423 21.46 1.23 -2.96
C ASP A 423 22.08 -0.06 -3.55
N GLU A 424 22.96 0.11 -4.55
CA GLU A 424 23.62 -0.99 -5.25
C GLU A 424 24.53 -1.80 -4.31
N LEU A 425 25.22 -1.14 -3.38
CA LEU A 425 26.15 -1.80 -2.46
C LEU A 425 25.41 -2.72 -1.50
N THR A 426 24.34 -2.22 -0.86
CA THR A 426 23.47 -3.06 -0.03
C THR A 426 22.77 -4.12 -0.87
N ASN A 427 22.35 -3.84 -2.11
CA ASN A 427 21.77 -4.86 -2.97
C ASN A 427 22.77 -5.93 -3.47
N GLN A 428 24.07 -5.82 -3.21
CA GLN A 428 24.99 -6.95 -3.43
C GLN A 428 25.08 -7.87 -2.22
N GLN A 429 24.76 -7.36 -1.03
CA GLN A 429 24.80 -8.13 0.21
C GLN A 429 23.69 -9.20 0.20
N LYS A 430 24.07 -10.45 0.49
CA LYS A 430 23.13 -11.54 0.75
C LYS A 430 22.68 -11.46 2.20
N PHE A 431 21.46 -11.88 2.49
CA PHE A 431 20.93 -11.96 3.86
C PHE A 431 19.92 -13.09 3.99
N LEU A 432 19.74 -13.57 5.22
CA LEU A 432 18.73 -14.54 5.59
C LEU A 432 17.76 -13.96 6.62
N LEU A 433 16.48 -13.86 6.27
CA LEU A 433 15.39 -13.48 7.15
C LEU A 433 14.98 -14.71 7.96
N VAL A 434 15.03 -14.58 9.28
CA VAL A 434 14.70 -15.66 10.21
C VAL A 434 13.37 -15.32 10.89
N PRO A 435 12.27 -16.05 10.58
CA PRO A 435 10.96 -15.78 11.18
C PRO A 435 10.93 -16.07 12.68
N GLY A 436 9.85 -15.63 13.33
CA GLY A 436 9.52 -16.07 14.68
C GLY A 436 9.26 -17.57 14.75
N GLU A 437 9.46 -18.15 15.94
CA GLU A 437 9.26 -19.58 16.17
C GLU A 437 7.81 -20.00 15.88
N GLU A 438 6.83 -19.18 16.26
CA GLU A 438 5.40 -19.45 16.04
C GLU A 438 5.04 -19.49 14.55
N SER A 439 5.51 -18.49 13.78
CA SER A 439 5.30 -18.45 12.33
C SER A 439 5.92 -19.66 11.64
N TYR A 440 7.11 -20.08 12.08
CA TYR A 440 7.77 -21.27 11.54
C TYR A 440 7.00 -22.57 11.85
N LYS A 441 6.58 -22.77 13.10
CA LYS A 441 5.75 -23.93 13.50
C LYS A 441 4.49 -24.01 12.65
N ARG A 442 3.79 -22.88 12.46
CA ARG A 442 2.56 -22.88 11.67
C ARG A 442 2.77 -23.25 10.21
N ILE A 443 3.86 -22.82 9.57
CA ILE A 443 4.17 -23.26 8.20
C ILE A 443 4.33 -24.78 8.15
N ASN A 444 5.08 -25.34 9.11
CA ASN A 444 5.29 -26.79 9.15
C ASN A 444 3.96 -27.53 9.30
N ASP A 445 3.06 -27.05 10.16
CA ASP A 445 1.72 -27.62 10.32
C ASP A 445 0.93 -27.54 9.01
N ILE A 446 0.92 -26.38 8.34
CA ILE A 446 0.25 -26.21 7.04
C ILE A 446 0.83 -27.17 6.00
N HIS A 447 2.15 -27.34 5.98
CA HIS A 447 2.80 -28.23 5.04
C HIS A 447 2.45 -29.70 5.28
N GLN A 448 2.38 -30.11 6.55
CA GLN A 448 1.93 -31.46 6.93
C GLN A 448 0.46 -31.70 6.55
N GLU A 449 -0.42 -30.74 6.83
CA GLU A 449 -1.83 -30.78 6.43
C GLU A 449 -1.99 -30.95 4.90
N GLU A 450 -1.17 -30.26 4.11
CA GLU A 450 -1.19 -30.36 2.64
C GLU A 450 -0.60 -31.70 2.14
N GLN A 451 0.48 -32.22 2.76
CA GLN A 451 1.11 -33.49 2.42
C GLN A 451 0.22 -34.72 2.63
N HIS A 452 -0.63 -34.72 3.66
CA HIS A 452 -1.54 -35.84 3.93
C HIS A 452 -2.70 -35.98 2.92
N SER A 453 -2.88 -35.02 2.00
CA SER A 453 -4.06 -34.92 1.13
C SER A 453 -3.79 -35.12 -0.38
N TYR A 454 -2.67 -35.74 -0.77
CA TYR A 454 -2.23 -35.77 -2.18
C TYR A 454 -3.08 -36.67 -3.10
N GLY A 455 -3.39 -36.17 -4.30
CA GLY A 455 -4.10 -36.88 -5.39
C GLY A 455 -5.44 -36.22 -5.76
N LEU A 456 -6.49 -36.48 -4.97
CA LEU A 456 -7.84 -35.97 -5.24
C LEU A 456 -8.00 -34.48 -4.88
N TYR A 457 -7.19 -33.96 -3.95
CA TYR A 457 -7.31 -32.60 -3.46
C TYR A 457 -6.96 -31.54 -4.50
N LYS A 458 -6.01 -31.77 -5.42
CA LYS A 458 -5.61 -30.75 -6.41
C LYS A 458 -6.72 -30.49 -7.44
N ILE A 459 -7.37 -31.56 -7.91
CA ILE A 459 -8.56 -31.49 -8.79
C ILE A 459 -9.76 -30.95 -8.01
N ALA A 460 -9.97 -31.39 -6.77
CA ALA A 460 -11.01 -30.86 -5.88
C ALA A 460 -10.79 -29.36 -5.57
N ARG A 461 -9.55 -28.87 -5.52
CA ARG A 461 -9.21 -27.47 -5.22
C ARG A 461 -9.51 -26.54 -6.39
N PHE A 462 -9.25 -26.96 -7.62
CA PHE A 462 -9.63 -26.20 -8.81
C PHE A 462 -11.14 -26.24 -9.06
N SER A 463 -11.74 -27.43 -8.98
CA SER A 463 -13.19 -27.60 -9.13
C SER A 463 -13.96 -26.90 -8.01
N SER A 464 -13.50 -26.93 -6.75
CA SER A 464 -14.17 -26.22 -5.65
C SER A 464 -14.18 -24.70 -5.82
N ALA A 465 -13.14 -24.11 -6.41
CA ALA A 465 -13.15 -22.68 -6.74
C ALA A 465 -14.19 -22.36 -7.83
N LEU A 466 -14.28 -23.18 -8.88
CA LEU A 466 -15.28 -23.04 -9.94
C LEU A 466 -16.71 -23.25 -9.41
N ILE A 467 -16.92 -24.30 -8.62
CA ILE A 467 -18.20 -24.59 -7.96
C ILE A 467 -18.60 -23.45 -7.02
N LEU A 468 -17.65 -22.91 -6.24
CA LEU A 468 -17.91 -21.77 -5.36
C LEU A 468 -18.29 -20.53 -6.19
N ARG A 469 -17.58 -20.25 -7.30
CA ARG A 469 -17.94 -19.16 -8.22
C ARG A 469 -19.35 -19.36 -8.78
N ALA A 470 -19.66 -20.53 -9.31
CA ALA A 470 -20.98 -20.84 -9.86
C ALA A 470 -22.08 -20.69 -8.80
N LYS A 471 -21.85 -21.18 -7.57
CA LYS A 471 -22.76 -21.04 -6.43
C LYS A 471 -22.98 -19.58 -6.02
N LEU A 472 -21.93 -18.76 -6.03
CA LEU A 472 -22.05 -17.33 -5.72
C LEU A 472 -22.79 -16.59 -6.84
N TRP A 473 -22.50 -16.90 -8.10
CA TRP A 473 -23.18 -16.30 -9.25
C TRP A 473 -24.66 -16.68 -9.30
N SER A 474 -25.01 -17.95 -9.12
CA SER A 474 -26.41 -18.39 -9.12
C SER A 474 -27.19 -17.73 -7.99
N LYS A 475 -26.62 -17.65 -6.78
CA LYS A 475 -27.22 -16.90 -5.66
C LYS A 475 -27.43 -15.42 -6.00
N LYS A 476 -26.44 -14.76 -6.62
CA LYS A 476 -26.55 -13.35 -7.03
C LYS A 476 -27.64 -13.15 -8.09
N ILE A 477 -27.73 -14.04 -9.08
CA ILE A 477 -28.77 -13.99 -10.11
C ILE A 477 -30.15 -14.17 -9.48
N VAL A 478 -30.32 -15.21 -8.65
CA VAL A 478 -31.59 -15.46 -7.94
C VAL A 478 -31.96 -14.27 -7.06
N TRP A 479 -31.04 -13.73 -6.26
CA TRP A 479 -31.31 -12.54 -5.44
C TRP A 479 -31.60 -11.28 -6.26
N SER A 480 -30.93 -11.07 -7.38
CA SER A 480 -31.23 -9.96 -8.28
C SER A 480 -32.63 -10.06 -8.92
N LEU A 481 -33.15 -11.28 -9.09
CA LEU A 481 -34.48 -11.52 -9.65
C LEU A 481 -35.58 -11.52 -8.58
N THR A 482 -35.25 -11.94 -7.35
CA THR A 482 -36.21 -12.17 -6.26
C THR A 482 -36.27 -11.05 -5.22
N SER A 483 -35.22 -10.24 -5.07
CA SER A 483 -35.16 -9.18 -4.06
C SER A 483 -35.18 -7.79 -4.70
N ARG A 484 -36.01 -6.89 -4.14
CA ARG A 484 -36.02 -5.46 -4.49
C ARG A 484 -34.87 -4.67 -3.85
N GLN A 485 -34.18 -5.24 -2.86
CA GLN A 485 -33.08 -4.61 -2.13
C GLN A 485 -31.89 -5.55 -2.06
N PRO A 486 -30.65 -5.04 -2.22
CA PRO A 486 -29.47 -5.87 -2.08
C PRO A 486 -29.38 -6.42 -0.64
N PRO A 487 -28.91 -7.67 -0.47
CA PRO A 487 -28.71 -8.22 0.85
C PRO A 487 -27.58 -7.51 1.60
N ASN A 488 -27.87 -7.02 2.81
CA ASN A 488 -26.86 -6.57 3.78
C ASN A 488 -25.92 -7.72 4.20
#